data_AF-A0A6B0WP70-F1
#
_entry.id   AF-A0A6B0WP70-F1
#
_cell.length_a   1.000
_cell.length_b   1.000
_cell.length_c   1.000
_cell.angle_alpha   90.00
_cell.angle_beta   90.00
_cell.angle_gamma   90.00
#
_symmetry.space_group_name_H-M   'P 1'
#
loop_
_entity.id
_entity.type
_entity.pdbx_description
1 polymer ?
#
loop_
_entity_poly.entity_id
_entity_poly.type
_entity_poly.pdbx_seq_one_letter_code
_entity_poly.pdbx_strand_id
1 'polypeptide(L)'
;MLIAVIIVPMSGGSHIRRPGPDLPSGWQAWRSDRALGAVLALVVLAGAAAVVGLVLLWPTGEGRDAARERADEIGLTYQRLAATVIEVTDRVCSYSAPDDPQACRTITTRVDEGTNAGTQVALPEFNLAYDRVSIRISPGDKVIVGHEDTNDYYFFVDRDRRTPLVWLAGLFALVVVALGRLRGALALVGMAATVVVLVAFVAPSVLDGNDPVLVAVVAAALIAFVSLYLTHGLNAHTTVALAGTLASLGLTLGLSWVFFGLAEFTGLATEEGLTLPLIAGDVDLASLLLGGAIIGALGALDDVTVTQVATVAELRYRSP
;
A
#
# COMPACT_ATOMS: atom_id res chain seq x y z
N MET A 1 17.10 -11.18 4.32
CA MET A 1 18.06 -11.25 3.21
C MET A 1 18.81 -9.92 3.19
N LEU A 2 20.03 -9.92 3.72
CA LEU A 2 20.79 -8.70 4.05
C LEU A 2 21.26 -7.98 2.79
N ILE A 3 20.98 -6.67 2.72
CA ILE A 3 21.59 -5.74 1.78
C ILE A 3 23.02 -5.49 2.26
N ALA A 4 24.00 -5.96 1.49
CA ALA A 4 25.41 -5.68 1.71
C ALA A 4 25.70 -4.21 1.35
N VAL A 5 25.71 -3.35 2.37
CA VAL A 5 26.25 -2.00 2.28
C VAL A 5 27.78 -2.12 2.24
N ILE A 6 28.37 -2.01 1.04
CA ILE A 6 29.82 -1.89 0.89
C ILE A 6 30.22 -0.47 1.31
N ILE A 7 30.69 -0.33 2.55
CA ILE A 7 31.37 0.86 3.06
C ILE A 7 32.86 0.74 2.68
N VAL A 8 33.33 1.55 1.73
CA VAL A 8 34.77 1.75 1.50
C VAL A 8 35.21 2.98 2.30
N PRO A 9 36.24 2.89 3.17
CA PRO A 9 36.77 4.04 3.88
C PRO A 9 37.55 4.94 2.92
N MET A 10 37.26 6.24 2.92
CA MET A 10 38.02 7.22 2.15
C MET A 10 39.27 7.66 2.94
N SER A 11 40.43 7.15 2.55
CA SER A 11 41.71 7.81 2.83
C SER A 11 42.11 8.70 1.64
N GLY A 12 42.66 9.88 1.96
CA GLY A 12 42.86 10.99 1.04
C GLY A 12 43.72 10.66 -0.18
N GLY A 13 43.18 11.00 -1.35
CA GLY A 13 43.92 11.11 -2.60
C GLY A 13 43.13 12.03 -3.53
N SER A 14 43.66 13.23 -3.76
CA SER A 14 43.11 14.23 -4.68
C SER A 14 43.23 13.76 -6.12
N HIS A 15 42.35 12.85 -6.55
CA HIS A 15 42.13 12.58 -7.97
C HIS A 15 40.93 13.42 -8.42
N ILE A 16 41.25 14.46 -9.19
CA ILE A 16 40.31 15.22 -10.00
C ILE A 16 39.50 14.21 -10.81
N ARG A 17 38.25 14.00 -10.42
CA ARG A 17 37.27 13.22 -11.16
C ARG A 17 37.01 13.98 -12.46
N ARG A 18 37.65 13.58 -13.56
CA ARG A 18 37.25 14.07 -14.89
C ARG A 18 35.80 13.61 -15.11
N PRO A 19 34.90 14.48 -15.59
CA PRO A 19 33.60 14.02 -16.04
C PRO A 19 33.85 13.03 -17.17
N GLY A 20 33.39 11.79 -17.02
CA GLY A 20 33.30 10.87 -18.16
C GLY A 20 32.36 11.47 -19.21
N PRO A 21 32.37 10.99 -20.45
CA PRO A 21 31.31 11.33 -21.38
C PRO A 21 30.04 10.68 -20.82
N ASP A 22 29.19 11.50 -20.21
CA ASP A 22 27.80 11.14 -19.96
C ASP A 22 27.25 10.51 -21.25
N LEU A 23 26.39 9.48 -21.16
CA LEU A 23 25.40 9.29 -22.23
C LEU A 23 24.85 10.67 -22.49
N PRO A 24 25.04 11.27 -23.68
CA PRO A 24 25.02 12.72 -23.84
C PRO A 24 23.81 13.29 -23.13
N SER A 25 24.09 13.91 -21.99
CA SER A 25 23.12 14.14 -20.92
C SER A 25 22.15 15.26 -21.26
N GLY A 26 22.36 15.90 -22.42
CA GLY A 26 21.48 16.89 -23.01
C GLY A 26 20.50 16.27 -24.02
N TRP A 27 19.30 16.84 -24.02
CA TRP A 27 18.24 16.65 -25.04
C TRP A 27 18.72 16.77 -26.50
N GLN A 28 19.91 17.33 -26.73
CA GLN A 28 20.53 17.46 -28.04
C GLN A 28 20.91 16.11 -28.66
N ALA A 29 21.35 15.12 -27.87
CA ALA A 29 21.69 13.81 -28.42
C ALA A 29 20.48 12.90 -28.69
N TRP A 30 19.36 13.18 -28.04
CA TRP A 30 18.08 12.53 -28.34
C TRP A 30 17.59 12.88 -29.76
N ARG A 31 17.90 14.09 -30.24
CA ARG A 31 17.54 14.52 -31.59
C ARG A 31 18.40 13.87 -32.67
N SER A 32 19.62 13.43 -32.34
CA SER A 32 20.54 12.82 -33.32
C SER A 32 20.43 11.29 -33.39
N ASP A 33 19.97 10.62 -32.33
CA ASP A 33 19.87 9.16 -32.27
C ASP A 33 18.42 8.69 -32.44
N ARG A 34 18.17 7.92 -33.52
CA ARG A 34 16.84 7.39 -33.84
C ARG A 34 16.32 6.40 -32.78
N ALA A 35 17.19 5.67 -32.10
CA ALA A 35 16.79 4.71 -31.08
C ALA A 35 16.29 5.43 -29.82
N LEU A 36 17.01 6.46 -29.36
CA LEU A 36 16.59 7.28 -28.22
C LEU A 36 15.30 8.05 -28.54
N GLY A 37 15.17 8.57 -29.76
CA GLY A 37 13.93 9.18 -30.23
C GLY A 37 12.73 8.22 -30.20
N ALA A 38 12.91 6.97 -30.61
CA ALA A 38 11.87 5.94 -30.55
C ALA A 38 11.48 5.58 -29.11
N VAL A 39 12.46 5.45 -28.21
CA VAL A 39 12.22 5.22 -26.78
C VAL A 39 11.44 6.39 -26.18
N LEU A 40 11.79 7.64 -26.52
CA LEU A 40 11.02 8.80 -26.06
C LEU A 40 9.56 8.71 -26.50
N ALA A 41 9.35 8.45 -27.79
CA ALA A 41 8.02 8.39 -28.37
C ALA A 41 7.19 7.30 -27.68
N LEU A 42 7.77 6.12 -27.44
CA LEU A 42 7.11 5.04 -26.71
C LEU A 42 6.74 5.46 -25.29
N VAL A 43 7.66 6.07 -24.54
CA VAL A 43 7.40 6.52 -23.16
C VAL A 43 6.33 7.61 -23.14
N VAL A 44 6.38 8.57 -24.06
CA VAL A 44 5.36 9.62 -24.16
C VAL A 44 3.99 9.03 -24.50
N LEU A 45 3.93 8.09 -25.44
CA LEU A 45 2.69 7.38 -25.79
C LEU A 45 2.15 6.57 -24.59
N ALA A 46 3.01 5.87 -23.87
CA ALA A 46 2.63 5.12 -22.68
C ALA A 46 2.13 6.05 -21.56
N GLY A 47 2.79 7.20 -21.35
CA GLY A 47 2.35 8.20 -20.40
C GLY A 47 1.00 8.82 -20.78
N ALA A 48 0.80 9.13 -22.07
CA ALA A 48 -0.49 9.60 -22.57
C ALA A 48 -1.59 8.55 -22.38
N ALA A 49 -1.30 7.29 -22.69
CA ALA A 49 -2.24 6.18 -22.48
C ALA A 49 -2.57 5.98 -20.99
N ALA A 50 -1.59 6.11 -20.10
CA ALA A 50 -1.82 6.03 -18.65
C ALA A 50 -2.69 7.19 -18.15
N VAL A 51 -2.48 8.41 -18.63
CA VAL A 51 -3.33 9.56 -18.28
C VAL A 51 -4.74 9.40 -18.84
N VAL A 52 -4.88 8.93 -20.08
CA VAL A 52 -6.20 8.62 -20.66
C VAL A 52 -6.89 7.53 -19.86
N GLY A 53 -6.18 6.46 -19.50
CA GLY A 53 -6.70 5.40 -18.63
C GLY A 53 -7.11 5.93 -17.26
N LEU A 54 -6.33 6.82 -16.65
CA LEU A 54 -6.66 7.46 -15.38
C LEU A 54 -7.97 8.24 -15.46
N VAL A 55 -8.18 8.98 -16.54
CA VAL A 55 -9.40 9.79 -16.76
C VAL A 55 -10.60 8.90 -17.06
N LEU A 56 -10.43 7.87 -17.90
CA LEU A 56 -11.51 6.96 -18.29
C LEU A 56 -11.95 6.03 -17.13
N LEU A 57 -11.00 5.62 -16.29
CA LEU A 57 -11.25 4.75 -15.14
C LEU A 57 -11.37 5.56 -13.83
N TRP A 58 -11.49 6.88 -13.90
CA TRP A 58 -11.60 7.70 -12.70
C TRP A 58 -12.88 7.33 -11.95
N PRO A 59 -12.81 7.06 -10.63
CA PRO A 59 -13.99 6.66 -9.87
C PRO A 59 -15.04 7.78 -9.79
N THR A 60 -16.30 7.41 -9.96
CA THR A 60 -17.46 8.28 -9.68
C THR A 60 -17.77 8.30 -8.18
N GLY A 61 -17.42 7.24 -7.45
CA GLY A 61 -17.68 7.05 -6.03
C GLY A 61 -19.01 6.37 -5.72
N GLU A 62 -19.86 6.14 -6.72
CA GLU A 62 -21.18 5.52 -6.57
C GLU A 62 -21.06 4.07 -6.06
N GLY A 63 -20.10 3.30 -6.57
CA GLY A 63 -19.86 1.93 -6.16
C GLY A 63 -19.30 1.84 -4.74
N ARG A 64 -18.44 2.78 -4.34
CA ARG A 64 -17.98 2.89 -2.95
C ARG A 64 -19.12 3.19 -1.97
N ASP A 65 -20.04 4.07 -2.33
CA ASP A 65 -21.15 4.45 -1.45
C ASP A 65 -22.21 3.35 -1.40
N ALA A 66 -22.52 2.69 -2.53
CA ALA A 66 -23.37 1.49 -2.56
C ALA A 66 -22.76 0.34 -1.75
N ALA A 67 -21.43 0.14 -1.81
CA ALA A 67 -20.75 -0.86 -0.99
C ALA A 67 -20.88 -0.53 0.51
N ARG A 68 -20.78 0.74 0.91
CA ARG A 68 -20.99 1.14 2.30
C ARG A 68 -22.41 0.90 2.76
N GLU A 69 -23.39 1.24 1.93
CA GLU A 69 -24.81 1.02 2.23
C GLU A 69 -25.10 -0.48 2.43
N ARG A 70 -24.64 -1.34 1.52
CA ARG A 70 -24.79 -2.80 1.69
C ARG A 70 -24.09 -3.33 2.93
N ALA A 71 -22.89 -2.84 3.25
CA ALA A 71 -22.19 -3.21 4.48
C ALA A 71 -22.98 -2.79 5.73
N ASP A 72 -23.68 -1.66 5.67
CA ASP A 72 -24.54 -1.14 6.74
C ASP A 72 -25.79 -2.02 6.92
N GLU A 73 -26.45 -2.39 5.82
CA GLU A 73 -27.61 -3.28 5.83
C GLU A 73 -27.33 -4.65 6.48
N ILE A 74 -26.12 -5.19 6.31
CA ILE A 74 -25.72 -6.48 6.88
C ILE A 74 -24.92 -6.36 8.20
N GLY A 75 -24.88 -5.16 8.80
CA GLY A 75 -24.27 -4.92 10.11
C GLY A 75 -22.74 -5.08 10.16
N LEU A 76 -22.07 -4.87 9.02
CA LEU A 76 -20.60 -4.92 8.91
C LEU A 76 -19.94 -3.54 9.04
N THR A 77 -20.72 -2.46 9.05
CA THR A 77 -20.25 -1.13 9.41
C THR A 77 -20.41 -0.91 10.92
N TYR A 78 -19.41 -0.27 11.50
CA TYR A 78 -19.45 0.23 12.86
C TYR A 78 -18.54 1.45 12.95
N GLN A 79 -18.89 2.38 13.82
CA GLN A 79 -18.03 3.53 14.07
C GLN A 79 -16.82 3.08 14.89
N ARG A 80 -15.61 3.42 14.43
CA ARG A 80 -14.38 3.13 15.16
C ARG A 80 -14.01 4.33 16.02
N LEU A 81 -14.20 4.21 17.32
CA LEU A 81 -13.98 5.29 18.28
C LEU A 81 -12.74 5.00 19.13
N ALA A 82 -11.92 6.03 19.36
CA ALA A 82 -10.85 5.93 20.35
C ALA A 82 -11.46 5.89 21.76
N ALA A 83 -10.92 5.03 22.63
CA ALA A 83 -11.35 4.91 24.01
C ALA A 83 -10.17 4.60 24.95
N THR A 84 -10.32 4.95 26.22
CA THR A 84 -9.37 4.63 27.29
C THR A 84 -9.97 3.60 28.22
N VAL A 85 -9.23 2.53 28.52
CA VAL A 85 -9.65 1.54 29.51
C VAL A 85 -9.57 2.16 30.91
N ILE A 86 -10.66 2.11 31.66
CA ILE A 86 -10.73 2.66 33.02
C ILE A 86 -10.74 1.56 34.08
N GLU A 87 -11.35 0.41 33.78
CA GLU A 87 -11.48 -0.69 34.72
C GLU A 87 -11.44 -2.02 33.97
N VAL A 88 -10.79 -3.00 34.58
CA VAL A 88 -10.74 -4.38 34.10
C VAL A 88 -11.04 -5.27 35.28
N THR A 89 -12.15 -6.00 35.21
CA THR A 89 -12.64 -6.81 36.33
C THR A 89 -12.91 -8.24 35.87
N ASP A 90 -12.28 -9.19 36.55
CA ASP A 90 -12.49 -10.62 36.33
C ASP A 90 -13.64 -11.09 37.24
N ARG A 91 -14.64 -11.74 36.65
CA ARG A 91 -15.83 -12.26 37.35
C ARG A 91 -16.27 -13.59 36.76
N VAL A 92 -17.20 -14.27 37.41
CA VAL A 92 -17.85 -15.44 36.81
C VAL A 92 -18.75 -14.97 35.66
N CYS A 93 -18.67 -15.61 34.50
CA CYS A 93 -19.47 -15.27 33.32
C CYS A 93 -20.97 -15.33 33.66
N SER A 94 -21.74 -14.32 33.26
CA SER A 94 -23.17 -14.21 33.58
C SER A 94 -24.01 -15.34 32.99
N TYR A 95 -23.51 -16.00 31.94
CA TYR A 95 -24.15 -17.10 31.22
C TYR A 95 -23.57 -18.49 31.57
N SER A 96 -22.58 -18.56 32.46
CA SER A 96 -22.00 -19.85 32.85
C SER A 96 -22.94 -20.65 33.75
N ALA A 97 -22.91 -21.98 33.59
CA ALA A 97 -23.71 -22.87 34.41
C ALA A 97 -23.14 -22.95 35.84
N PRO A 98 -23.97 -23.07 36.90
CA PRO A 98 -23.48 -23.11 38.27
C PRO A 98 -22.52 -24.28 38.58
N ASP A 99 -22.66 -25.38 37.85
CA ASP A 99 -21.85 -26.60 37.94
C ASP A 99 -20.56 -26.56 37.09
N ASP A 100 -20.46 -25.61 36.16
CA ASP A 100 -19.26 -25.34 35.35
C ASP A 100 -19.00 -23.83 35.26
N PRO A 101 -18.54 -23.19 36.36
CA PRO A 101 -18.33 -21.75 36.39
C PRO A 101 -17.18 -21.35 35.47
N GLN A 102 -17.49 -20.48 34.51
CA GLN A 102 -16.50 -19.96 33.56
C GLN A 102 -16.00 -18.58 34.01
N ALA A 103 -14.71 -18.33 33.86
CA ALA A 103 -14.12 -17.04 34.19
C ALA A 103 -14.25 -16.07 33.01
N CYS A 104 -14.84 -14.91 33.25
CA CYS A 104 -14.99 -13.84 32.29
C CYS A 104 -14.26 -12.57 32.73
N ARG A 105 -13.87 -11.76 31.77
CA ARG A 105 -13.32 -10.42 31.98
C ARG A 105 -14.29 -9.39 31.43
N THR A 106 -14.65 -8.41 32.25
CA THR A 106 -15.39 -7.21 31.83
C THR A 106 -14.43 -6.05 31.74
N ILE A 107 -14.49 -5.30 30.65
CA ILE A 107 -13.65 -4.14 30.41
C ILE A 107 -14.56 -2.92 30.33
N THR A 108 -14.37 -1.97 31.24
CA THR A 108 -15.04 -0.68 31.17
C THR A 108 -14.10 0.32 30.51
N THR A 109 -14.60 1.01 29.48
CA THR A 109 -13.86 2.01 28.73
C THR A 109 -14.55 3.36 28.80
N ARG A 110 -13.78 4.43 28.75
CA ARG A 110 -14.27 5.77 28.50
C ARG A 110 -14.05 6.11 27.03
N VAL A 111 -15.12 6.44 26.32
CA VAL A 111 -15.04 6.85 24.91
C VAL A 111 -14.37 8.22 24.84
N ASP A 112 -13.33 8.37 24.02
CA ASP A 112 -12.54 9.61 23.92
C ASP A 112 -12.96 10.49 22.72
N GLU A 113 -13.68 9.93 21.73
CA GLU A 113 -14.07 10.59 20.47
C GLU A 113 -15.52 10.28 20.09
N GLY A 114 -16.15 11.13 19.26
CA GLY A 114 -17.52 10.92 18.76
C GLY A 114 -18.61 11.60 19.59
N THR A 115 -19.88 11.32 19.26
CA THR A 115 -21.06 11.90 19.93
C THR A 115 -21.15 11.53 21.41
N ASN A 116 -20.63 10.36 21.77
CA ASN A 116 -20.63 9.83 23.13
C ASN A 116 -19.29 10.07 23.85
N ALA A 117 -18.49 11.05 23.44
CA ALA A 117 -17.22 11.35 24.09
C ALA A 117 -17.40 11.68 25.59
N GLY A 118 -16.59 11.04 26.43
CA GLY A 118 -16.61 11.15 27.88
C GLY A 118 -17.53 10.16 28.60
N THR A 119 -18.38 9.42 27.88
CA THR A 119 -19.22 8.38 28.50
C THR A 119 -18.39 7.15 28.85
N GLN A 120 -18.84 6.42 29.88
CA GLN A 120 -18.27 5.14 30.26
C GLN A 120 -19.16 4.03 29.72
N VAL A 121 -18.57 3.11 28.98
CA VAL A 121 -19.26 1.98 28.38
C VAL A 121 -18.58 0.69 28.83
N ALA A 122 -19.38 -0.25 29.32
CA ALA A 122 -18.92 -1.60 29.63
C ALA A 122 -18.98 -2.44 28.36
N LEU A 123 -17.85 -3.04 27.98
CA LEU A 123 -17.78 -3.95 26.86
C LEU A 123 -18.34 -5.34 27.25
N PRO A 124 -18.74 -6.16 26.27
CA PRO A 124 -19.18 -7.53 26.46
C PRO A 124 -18.19 -8.37 27.28
N GLU A 125 -18.72 -9.40 27.95
CA GLU A 125 -17.89 -10.31 28.74
C GLU A 125 -16.99 -11.17 27.84
N PHE A 126 -15.68 -11.10 28.05
CA PHE A 126 -14.70 -11.93 27.35
C PHE A 126 -14.47 -13.22 28.13
N ASN A 127 -14.67 -14.38 27.49
CA ASN A 127 -14.53 -15.66 28.15
C ASN A 127 -13.07 -16.11 28.19
N LEU A 128 -12.47 -16.19 29.38
CA LEU A 128 -11.04 -16.50 29.52
C LEU A 128 -10.66 -17.94 29.12
N ALA A 129 -11.64 -18.84 28.96
CA ALA A 129 -11.40 -20.20 28.50
C ALA A 129 -11.32 -20.32 26.96
N TYR A 130 -12.15 -19.57 26.25
CA TYR A 130 -12.31 -19.62 24.78
C TYR A 130 -11.61 -18.46 24.07
N ASP A 131 -11.65 -17.24 24.62
CA ASP A 131 -11.00 -16.04 24.06
C ASP A 131 -9.51 -16.00 24.43
N ARG A 132 -8.77 -17.06 24.08
CA ARG A 132 -7.33 -17.23 24.41
C ARG A 132 -6.41 -16.21 23.72
N VAL A 133 -6.95 -15.30 22.91
CA VAL A 133 -6.28 -14.04 22.62
C VAL A 133 -6.26 -13.27 23.93
N SER A 134 -5.22 -13.47 24.73
CA SER A 134 -5.01 -12.77 25.98
C SER A 134 -4.91 -11.28 25.68
N ILE A 135 -6.05 -10.61 25.67
CA ILE A 135 -6.16 -9.18 25.67
C ILE A 135 -5.61 -8.76 27.05
N ARG A 136 -4.28 -8.66 27.13
CA ARG A 136 -3.53 -8.12 28.28
C ARG A 136 -3.79 -6.62 28.37
N ILE A 137 -5.05 -6.26 28.59
CA ILE A 137 -5.47 -4.88 28.74
C ILE A 137 -5.35 -4.52 30.20
N SER A 138 -4.75 -3.37 30.46
CA SER A 138 -4.67 -2.77 31.78
C SER A 138 -5.42 -1.43 31.79
N PRO A 139 -5.92 -0.99 32.96
CA PRO A 139 -6.38 0.38 33.12
C PRO A 139 -5.34 1.38 32.61
N GLY A 140 -5.79 2.36 31.82
CA GLY A 140 -4.96 3.35 31.14
C GLY A 140 -4.62 3.01 29.69
N ASP A 141 -4.84 1.78 29.22
CA ASP A 141 -4.60 1.41 27.83
C ASP A 141 -5.52 2.16 26.86
N LYS A 142 -4.95 2.56 25.72
CA LYS A 142 -5.68 3.13 24.59
C LYS A 142 -6.17 2.04 23.65
N VAL A 143 -7.47 2.03 23.39
CA VAL A 143 -8.15 1.01 22.58
C VAL A 143 -9.05 1.67 21.55
N ILE A 144 -9.42 0.88 20.55
CA ILE A 144 -10.44 1.22 19.57
C ILE A 144 -11.66 0.37 19.89
N VAL A 145 -12.78 1.02 20.12
CA VAL A 145 -14.08 0.38 20.29
C VAL A 145 -14.91 0.58 19.02
N GLY A 146 -15.67 -0.45 18.66
CA GLY A 146 -16.67 -0.40 17.62
C GLY A 146 -18.00 0.01 18.25
N HIS A 147 -18.69 0.98 17.66
CA HIS A 147 -20.03 1.38 18.05
C HIS A 147 -21.00 1.10 16.91
N GLU A 148 -22.01 0.28 17.18
CA GLU A 148 -23.14 0.01 16.31
C GLU A 148 -24.35 0.84 16.75
N ASP A 149 -24.75 1.81 15.93
CA ASP A 149 -25.80 2.78 16.27
C ASP A 149 -27.18 2.09 16.45
N THR A 150 -27.44 1.01 15.71
CA THR A 150 -28.75 0.29 15.71
C THR A 150 -29.11 -0.27 17.08
N ASN A 151 -28.14 -0.82 17.80
CA ASN A 151 -28.33 -1.50 19.08
C ASN A 151 -27.68 -0.74 20.26
N ASP A 152 -27.13 0.46 20.01
CA ASP A 152 -26.27 1.21 20.95
C ASP A 152 -25.22 0.29 21.60
N TYR A 153 -24.56 -0.51 20.75
CA TYR A 153 -23.73 -1.62 21.17
C TYR A 153 -22.25 -1.31 20.96
N TYR A 154 -21.45 -1.50 22.01
CA TYR A 154 -20.01 -1.26 22.00
C TYR A 154 -19.26 -2.58 22.11
N PHE A 155 -18.26 -2.77 21.28
CA PHE A 155 -17.39 -3.94 21.34
C PHE A 155 -15.92 -3.58 21.13
N PHE A 156 -15.04 -4.45 21.61
CA PHE A 156 -13.60 -4.27 21.41
C PHE A 156 -13.23 -4.57 19.96
N VAL A 157 -12.53 -3.64 19.30
CA VAL A 157 -12.03 -3.84 17.92
C VAL A 157 -10.55 -4.18 17.95
N ASP A 158 -9.72 -3.28 18.49
CA ASP A 158 -8.27 -3.48 18.58
C ASP A 158 -7.65 -2.49 19.58
N ARG A 159 -6.34 -2.60 19.84
CA ARG A 159 -5.58 -1.54 20.53
C ARG A 159 -5.34 -0.35 19.63
N ASP A 160 -5.32 0.85 20.22
CA ASP A 160 -4.89 2.03 19.50
C ASP A 160 -3.36 2.04 19.37
N ARG A 161 -2.87 1.74 18.18
CA ARG A 161 -1.43 1.78 17.82
C ARG A 161 -1.06 3.04 17.04
N ARG A 162 -1.94 4.03 16.89
CA ARG A 162 -1.69 5.23 16.06
C ARG A 162 -0.43 5.97 16.52
N THR A 163 -0.33 6.24 17.82
CA THR A 163 0.82 6.96 18.40
C THR A 163 2.17 6.26 18.16
N PRO A 164 2.37 4.98 18.53
CA PRO A 164 3.65 4.31 18.27
C PRO A 164 3.95 4.16 16.76
N LEU A 165 2.93 3.97 15.92
CA LEU A 165 3.12 3.90 14.47
C LEU A 165 3.54 5.24 13.86
N VAL A 166 2.99 6.37 14.34
CA VAL A 166 3.41 7.71 13.92
C VAL A 166 4.86 7.98 14.32
N TRP A 167 5.27 7.61 15.54
CA TRP A 167 6.66 7.72 15.97
C TRP A 167 7.60 6.85 15.12
N LEU A 168 7.19 5.62 14.81
CA LEU A 168 7.96 4.73 13.94
C LEU A 168 8.09 5.30 12.52
N ALA A 169 7.00 5.82 11.95
CA ALA A 169 7.01 6.45 10.64
C ALA A 169 7.89 7.71 10.61
N GLY A 170 7.85 8.52 11.67
CA GLY A 170 8.71 9.69 11.82
C GLY A 170 10.19 9.33 11.95
N LEU A 171 10.52 8.31 12.74
CA LEU A 171 11.88 7.79 12.88
C LEU A 171 12.38 7.22 11.54
N PHE A 172 11.56 6.45 10.85
CA PHE A 172 11.86 5.92 9.53
C PHE A 172 12.16 7.05 8.53
N ALA A 173 11.28 8.05 8.45
CA ALA A 173 11.47 9.20 7.58
C ALA A 173 12.76 9.97 7.91
N LEU A 174 13.05 10.17 9.20
CA LEU A 174 14.28 10.82 9.65
C LEU A 174 15.53 10.05 9.22
N VAL A 175 15.54 8.73 9.38
CA VAL A 175 16.68 7.89 8.96
C VAL A 175 16.85 7.93 7.44
N VAL A 176 15.77 7.79 6.67
CA VAL A 176 15.81 7.83 5.20
C VAL A 176 16.33 9.18 4.70
N VAL A 177 15.86 10.30 5.28
CA VAL A 177 16.34 11.64 4.91
C VAL A 177 17.77 11.87 5.39
N ALA A 178 18.17 11.36 6.57
CA ALA A 178 19.54 11.49 7.04
C ALA A 178 20.55 10.77 6.13
N LEU A 179 20.21 9.57 5.64
CA LEU A 179 21.06 8.77 4.76
C LEU A 179 20.99 9.23 3.30
N GLY A 180 19.79 9.49 2.79
CA GLY A 180 19.53 9.82 1.37
C GLY A 180 19.49 11.33 1.06
N ARG A 181 19.49 12.20 2.09
CA ARG A 181 19.33 13.66 1.96
C ARG A 181 18.10 14.01 1.13
N LEU A 182 18.26 14.87 0.12
CA LEU A 182 17.19 15.26 -0.81
C LEU A 182 16.62 14.06 -1.56
N ARG A 183 17.45 13.09 -1.96
CA ARG A 183 16.98 11.88 -2.65
C ARG A 183 16.13 11.01 -1.72
N GLY A 184 16.51 10.93 -0.44
CA GLY A 184 15.70 10.26 0.59
C GLY A 184 14.34 10.93 0.78
N ALA A 185 14.29 12.27 0.82
CA ALA A 185 13.03 13.00 0.89
C ALA A 185 12.14 12.75 -0.36
N LEU A 186 12.73 12.76 -1.56
CA LEU A 186 12.01 12.47 -2.81
C LEU A 186 11.49 11.03 -2.86
N ALA A 187 12.23 10.06 -2.32
CA ALA A 187 11.76 8.69 -2.19
C ALA A 187 10.53 8.57 -1.27
N LEU A 188 10.49 9.30 -0.16
CA LEU A 188 9.31 9.34 0.72
C LEU A 188 8.09 9.96 0.02
N VAL A 189 8.30 11.00 -0.80
CA VAL A 189 7.23 11.59 -1.60
C VAL A 189 6.74 10.60 -2.67
N GLY A 190 7.64 9.85 -3.31
CA GLY A 190 7.29 8.78 -4.23
C GLY A 190 6.43 7.69 -3.57
N MET A 191 6.81 7.25 -2.37
CA MET A 191 6.03 6.30 -1.58
C MET A 191 4.64 6.85 -1.21
N ALA A 192 4.57 8.11 -0.80
CA ALA A 192 3.29 8.77 -0.50
C ALA A 192 2.40 8.86 -1.75
N ALA A 193 2.98 9.19 -2.91
CA ALA A 193 2.27 9.22 -4.18
C ALA A 193 1.70 7.85 -4.55
N THR A 194 2.47 6.76 -4.34
CA THR A 194 1.97 5.39 -4.52
C THR A 194 0.75 5.11 -3.65
N VAL A 195 0.81 5.44 -2.35
CA VAL A 195 -0.33 5.27 -1.43
C VAL A 195 -1.54 6.09 -1.91
N VAL A 196 -1.33 7.32 -2.37
CA VAL A 196 -2.41 8.15 -2.93
C VAL A 196 -3.04 7.50 -4.15
N VAL A 197 -2.26 6.98 -5.10
CA VAL A 197 -2.79 6.27 -6.27
C VAL A 197 -3.60 5.04 -5.85
N LEU A 198 -3.14 4.27 -4.86
CA LEU A 198 -3.88 3.10 -4.38
C LEU A 198 -5.20 3.47 -3.70
N VAL A 199 -5.19 4.46 -2.81
CA VAL A 199 -6.36 4.82 -1.98
C VAL A 199 -7.35 5.72 -2.72
N ALA A 200 -6.87 6.65 -3.55
CA ALA A 200 -7.72 7.63 -4.23
C ALA A 200 -8.15 7.20 -5.64
N PHE A 201 -7.42 6.27 -6.28
CA PHE A 201 -7.73 5.81 -7.63
C PHE A 201 -8.05 4.31 -7.66
N VAL A 202 -7.11 3.43 -7.29
CA VAL A 202 -7.30 1.96 -7.47
C VAL A 202 -8.48 1.41 -6.69
N ALA A 203 -8.48 1.60 -5.36
CA ALA A 203 -9.52 1.07 -4.50
C ALA A 203 -10.93 1.58 -4.89
N PRO A 204 -11.18 2.90 -5.02
CA PRO A 204 -12.50 3.39 -5.42
C PRO A 204 -12.87 3.00 -6.85
N SER A 205 -11.94 2.99 -7.81
CA SER A 205 -12.24 2.60 -9.19
C SER A 205 -12.69 1.14 -9.29
N VAL A 206 -12.05 0.24 -8.54
CA VAL A 206 -12.45 -1.17 -8.49
C VAL A 206 -13.83 -1.33 -7.84
N LEU A 207 -14.11 -0.55 -6.78
CA LEU A 207 -15.44 -0.57 -6.15
C LEU A 207 -16.55 -0.04 -7.06
N ASP A 208 -16.21 0.84 -8.01
CA ASP A 208 -17.13 1.30 -9.06
C ASP A 208 -17.30 0.27 -10.21
N GLY A 209 -16.72 -0.92 -10.08
CA GLY A 209 -16.89 -2.04 -11.02
C GLY A 209 -15.97 -2.02 -12.23
N ASN A 210 -14.98 -1.12 -12.27
CA ASN A 210 -13.96 -1.15 -13.32
C ASN A 210 -13.08 -2.39 -13.21
N ASP A 211 -12.62 -2.90 -14.37
CA ASP A 211 -11.73 -4.06 -14.44
C ASP A 211 -10.44 -3.86 -13.60
N PRO A 212 -10.22 -4.68 -12.55
CA PRO A 212 -9.08 -4.53 -11.66
C PRO A 212 -7.71 -4.66 -12.33
N VAL A 213 -7.61 -5.42 -13.43
CA VAL A 213 -6.35 -5.60 -14.16
C VAL A 213 -6.01 -4.33 -14.93
N LEU A 214 -6.97 -3.73 -15.64
CA LEU A 214 -6.79 -2.46 -16.35
C LEU A 214 -6.44 -1.33 -15.37
N VAL A 215 -7.17 -1.24 -14.26
CA VAL A 215 -6.92 -0.25 -13.20
C VAL A 215 -5.50 -0.44 -12.63
N ALA A 216 -5.09 -1.67 -12.36
CA ALA A 216 -3.75 -1.99 -11.85
C ALA A 216 -2.64 -1.63 -12.85
N VAL A 217 -2.83 -1.89 -14.15
CA VAL A 217 -1.85 -1.54 -15.20
C VAL A 217 -1.70 -0.02 -15.31
N VAL A 218 -2.80 0.72 -15.33
CA VAL A 218 -2.79 2.19 -15.35
C VAL A 218 -2.11 2.73 -14.09
N ALA A 219 -2.50 2.24 -12.91
CA ALA A 219 -1.89 2.64 -11.65
C ALA A 219 -0.39 2.34 -11.61
N ALA A 220 0.01 1.15 -12.04
CA ALA A 220 1.40 0.74 -12.07
C ALA A 220 2.24 1.62 -13.02
N ALA A 221 1.71 1.96 -14.19
CA ALA A 221 2.36 2.92 -15.08
C ALA A 221 2.50 4.28 -14.40
N LEU A 222 1.42 4.85 -13.84
CA LEU A 222 1.45 6.15 -13.15
C LEU A 222 2.46 6.17 -11.99
N ILE A 223 2.46 5.13 -11.17
CA ILE A 223 3.40 4.96 -10.06
C ILE A 223 4.82 4.95 -10.59
N ALA A 224 5.13 4.18 -11.64
CA ALA A 224 6.46 4.14 -12.24
C ALA A 224 6.90 5.50 -12.80
N PHE A 225 6.01 6.21 -13.50
CA PHE A 225 6.30 7.56 -14.02
C PHE A 225 6.63 8.54 -12.88
N VAL A 226 5.81 8.54 -11.83
CA VAL A 226 6.00 9.43 -10.68
C VAL A 226 7.24 9.05 -9.90
N SER A 227 7.42 7.77 -9.55
CA SER A 227 8.55 7.30 -8.72
C SER A 227 9.89 7.57 -9.39
N LEU A 228 10.09 7.11 -10.64
CA LEU A 228 11.39 7.22 -11.34
C LEU A 228 11.78 8.67 -11.58
N TYR A 229 10.89 9.48 -12.15
CA TYR A 229 11.26 10.85 -12.49
C TYR A 229 11.39 11.74 -11.26
N LEU A 230 10.65 11.47 -10.19
CA LEU A 230 10.80 12.21 -8.94
C LEU A 230 12.12 11.87 -8.24
N THR A 231 12.51 10.59 -8.20
CA THR A 231 13.70 10.13 -7.47
C THR A 231 15.00 10.32 -8.23
N HIS A 232 14.97 10.14 -9.55
CA HIS A 232 16.16 10.14 -10.41
C HIS A 232 16.25 11.35 -11.36
N GLY A 233 15.19 12.16 -11.44
CA GLY A 233 15.12 13.34 -12.30
C GLY A 233 14.83 13.02 -13.77
N LEU A 234 14.63 14.05 -14.60
CA LEU A 234 14.37 13.91 -16.04
C LEU A 234 15.69 13.84 -16.80
N ASN A 235 16.14 12.63 -17.15
CA ASN A 235 17.34 12.43 -17.95
C ASN A 235 17.26 11.15 -18.81
N ALA A 236 18.25 10.98 -19.68
CA ALA A 236 18.23 9.89 -20.64
C ALA A 236 18.21 8.50 -19.99
N HIS A 237 18.99 8.31 -18.93
CA HIS A 237 19.06 7.05 -18.20
C HIS A 237 17.71 6.70 -17.57
N THR A 238 17.04 7.69 -16.97
CA THR A 238 15.74 7.48 -16.32
C THR A 238 14.64 7.12 -17.31
N THR A 239 14.63 7.74 -18.49
CA THR A 239 13.65 7.43 -19.53
C THR A 239 13.87 6.04 -20.12
N VAL A 240 15.13 5.63 -20.30
CA VAL A 240 15.47 4.26 -20.74
C VAL A 240 15.11 3.24 -19.65
N ALA A 241 15.39 3.54 -18.39
CA ALA A 241 14.99 2.70 -17.27
C ALA A 241 13.47 2.54 -17.21
N LEU A 242 12.72 3.63 -17.31
CA LEU A 242 11.26 3.61 -17.32
C LEU A 242 10.70 2.80 -18.50
N ALA A 243 11.26 2.95 -19.71
CA ALA A 243 10.87 2.12 -20.84
C ALA A 243 11.10 0.63 -20.58
N GLY A 244 12.22 0.29 -19.94
CA GLY A 244 12.52 -1.05 -19.45
C GLY A 244 11.48 -1.54 -18.45
N THR A 245 11.14 -0.73 -17.44
CA THR A 245 10.12 -1.04 -16.43
C THR A 245 8.76 -1.30 -17.05
N LEU A 246 8.32 -0.45 -17.98
CA LEU A 246 7.03 -0.62 -18.67
C LEU A 246 7.00 -1.87 -19.55
N ALA A 247 8.11 -2.17 -20.25
CA ALA A 247 8.22 -3.38 -21.04
C ALA A 247 8.22 -4.65 -20.17
N SER A 248 8.97 -4.65 -19.07
CA SER A 248 8.96 -5.74 -18.09
C SER A 248 7.59 -5.92 -17.46
N LEU A 249 6.90 -4.83 -17.11
CA LEU A 249 5.54 -4.87 -16.57
C LEU A 249 4.56 -5.49 -17.57
N GLY A 250 4.65 -5.14 -18.85
CA GLY A 250 3.84 -5.74 -19.91
C GLY A 250 4.10 -7.24 -20.09
N LEU A 251 5.37 -7.66 -19.99
CA LEU A 251 5.73 -9.09 -20.00
C LEU A 251 5.19 -9.82 -18.77
N THR A 252 5.34 -9.23 -17.57
CA THR A 252 4.78 -9.77 -16.33
C THR A 252 3.26 -9.91 -16.43
N LEU A 253 2.56 -8.89 -16.91
CA LEU A 253 1.11 -8.94 -17.16
C LEU A 253 0.74 -10.11 -18.09
N GLY A 254 1.43 -10.24 -19.22
CA GLY A 254 1.15 -11.32 -20.18
C GLY A 254 1.39 -12.71 -19.59
N LEU A 255 2.49 -12.90 -18.86
CA LEU A 255 2.78 -14.16 -18.18
C LEU A 255 1.76 -14.44 -17.07
N SER A 256 1.48 -13.47 -16.21
CA SER A 256 0.53 -13.62 -15.12
C SER A 256 -0.86 -13.93 -15.66
N TRP A 257 -1.32 -13.27 -16.74
CA TRP A 257 -2.60 -13.57 -17.37
C TRP A 257 -2.69 -15.02 -17.87
N VAL A 258 -1.66 -15.53 -18.55
CA VAL A 258 -1.61 -16.93 -19.02
C VAL A 258 -1.65 -17.90 -17.84
N PHE A 259 -0.77 -17.71 -16.85
CA PHE A 259 -0.67 -18.65 -15.74
C PHE A 259 -1.86 -18.57 -14.77
N PHE A 260 -2.49 -17.41 -14.61
CA PHE A 260 -3.72 -17.29 -13.84
C PHE A 260 -4.88 -18.03 -14.49
N GLY A 261 -5.00 -17.94 -15.82
CA GLY A 261 -6.00 -18.72 -16.57
C GLY A 261 -5.77 -20.22 -16.47
N LEU A 262 -4.51 -20.67 -16.52
CA LEU A 262 -4.15 -22.09 -16.39
C LEU A 262 -4.34 -22.64 -14.96
N ALA A 263 -4.13 -21.80 -13.94
CA ALA A 263 -4.23 -22.20 -12.54
C ALA A 263 -5.66 -22.06 -11.97
N GLU A 264 -6.60 -21.49 -12.74
CA GLU A 264 -7.99 -21.28 -12.35
C GLU A 264 -8.14 -20.58 -10.99
N PHE A 265 -7.35 -19.52 -10.75
CA PHE A 265 -7.45 -18.77 -9.51
C PHE A 265 -8.84 -18.13 -9.38
N THR A 266 -9.51 -18.36 -8.25
CA THR A 266 -10.85 -17.82 -7.97
C THR A 266 -10.83 -16.55 -7.13
N GLY A 267 -9.70 -16.24 -6.48
CA GLY A 267 -9.57 -15.12 -5.54
C GLY A 267 -10.24 -15.34 -4.17
N LEU A 268 -10.92 -16.47 -3.96
CA LEU A 268 -11.64 -16.82 -2.72
C LEU A 268 -10.76 -17.49 -1.65
N ALA A 269 -9.46 -17.17 -1.63
CA ALA A 269 -8.50 -17.84 -0.75
C ALA A 269 -8.50 -17.28 0.68
N THR A 270 -9.10 -16.12 0.92
CA THR A 270 -9.12 -15.44 2.22
C THR A 270 -10.54 -15.15 2.68
N GLU A 271 -10.70 -14.88 3.99
CA GLU A 271 -11.99 -14.51 4.58
C GLU A 271 -12.53 -13.22 3.95
N GLU A 272 -11.66 -12.25 3.65
CA GLU A 272 -12.04 -11.02 2.95
C GLU A 272 -12.53 -11.30 1.53
N GLY A 273 -11.94 -12.29 0.84
CA GLY A 273 -12.43 -12.77 -0.45
C GLY A 273 -13.83 -13.37 -0.37
N LEU A 274 -14.23 -13.90 0.78
CA LEU A 274 -15.60 -14.38 1.00
C LEU A 274 -16.55 -13.23 1.35
N THR A 275 -16.10 -12.20 2.07
CA THR A 275 -16.93 -11.06 2.49
C THR A 275 -17.12 -10.02 1.40
N LEU A 276 -16.11 -9.76 0.58
CA LEU A 276 -16.14 -8.66 -0.40
C LEU A 276 -17.29 -8.78 -1.42
N PRO A 277 -17.62 -9.96 -1.98
CA PRO A 277 -18.77 -10.11 -2.89
C PRO A 277 -20.12 -9.78 -2.25
N LEU A 278 -20.28 -9.97 -0.93
CA LEU A 278 -21.52 -9.61 -0.22
C LEU A 278 -21.73 -8.09 -0.18
N ILE A 279 -20.64 -7.32 -0.19
CA ILE A 279 -20.68 -5.88 0.01
C ILE A 279 -20.47 -5.12 -1.31
N ALA A 280 -19.49 -5.53 -2.11
CA ALA A 280 -19.08 -4.85 -3.34
C ALA A 280 -19.76 -5.43 -4.59
N GLY A 281 -20.53 -6.52 -4.49
CA GLY A 281 -21.24 -7.11 -5.63
C GLY A 281 -20.30 -7.72 -6.66
N ASP A 282 -20.41 -7.29 -7.93
CA ASP A 282 -19.79 -7.86 -9.14
C ASP A 282 -18.24 -7.67 -9.26
N VAL A 283 -17.52 -7.52 -8.14
CA VAL A 283 -16.05 -7.43 -8.19
C VAL A 283 -15.46 -8.81 -8.49
N ASP A 284 -14.78 -8.94 -9.62
CA ASP A 284 -14.02 -10.14 -9.96
C ASP A 284 -12.76 -10.25 -9.08
N LEU A 285 -12.83 -11.10 -8.07
CA LEU A 285 -11.74 -11.33 -7.11
C LEU A 285 -10.49 -11.97 -7.72
N ALA A 286 -10.65 -12.78 -8.77
CA ALA A 286 -9.52 -13.38 -9.46
C ALA A 286 -8.71 -12.30 -10.20
N SER A 287 -9.42 -11.41 -10.88
CA SER A 287 -8.83 -10.24 -11.55
C SER A 287 -8.23 -9.25 -10.53
N LEU A 288 -8.84 -9.09 -9.36
CA LEU A 288 -8.31 -8.27 -8.26
C LEU A 288 -7.00 -8.83 -7.70
N LEU A 289 -6.92 -10.16 -7.53
CA LEU A 289 -5.70 -10.85 -7.14
C LEU A 289 -4.58 -10.66 -8.18
N LEU A 290 -4.92 -10.78 -9.46
CA LEU A 290 -4.00 -10.52 -10.57
C LEU A 290 -3.52 -9.06 -10.57
N GLY A 291 -4.43 -8.10 -10.37
CA GLY A 291 -4.10 -6.68 -10.23
C GLY A 291 -3.14 -6.40 -9.07
N GLY A 292 -3.38 -7.02 -7.90
CA GLY A 292 -2.49 -6.97 -6.75
C GLY A 292 -1.10 -7.53 -7.05
N ALA A 293 -1.02 -8.66 -7.77
CA ALA A 293 0.24 -9.25 -8.19
C ALA A 293 1.03 -8.33 -9.15
N ILE A 294 0.35 -7.65 -10.08
CA ILE A 294 0.97 -6.68 -11.01
C ILE A 294 1.56 -5.50 -10.25
N ILE A 295 0.80 -4.90 -9.32
CA ILE A 295 1.27 -3.78 -8.50
C ILE A 295 2.45 -4.22 -7.62
N GLY A 296 2.37 -5.41 -7.03
CA GLY A 296 3.47 -6.00 -6.26
C GLY A 296 4.72 -6.22 -7.09
N ALA A 297 4.58 -6.72 -8.33
CA ALA A 297 5.69 -6.93 -9.25
C ALA A 297 6.34 -5.61 -9.67
N LEU A 298 5.57 -4.54 -9.91
CA LEU A 298 6.13 -3.22 -10.18
C LEU A 298 7.10 -2.77 -9.08
N GLY A 299 6.71 -2.95 -7.81
CA GLY A 299 7.56 -2.58 -6.67
C GLY A 299 8.92 -3.28 -6.71
N ALA A 300 8.99 -4.53 -7.19
CA ALA A 300 10.25 -5.23 -7.39
C ALA A 300 11.02 -4.76 -8.65
N LEU A 301 10.32 -4.34 -9.71
CA LEU A 301 10.92 -3.88 -10.96
C LEU A 301 11.55 -2.49 -10.88
N ASP A 302 11.02 -1.61 -10.02
CA ASP A 302 11.45 -0.22 -9.86
C ASP A 302 12.95 -0.13 -9.54
N ASP A 303 13.45 -1.01 -8.65
CA ASP A 303 14.84 -1.04 -8.23
C ASP A 303 15.77 -1.74 -9.23
N VAL A 304 15.28 -2.79 -9.89
CA VAL A 304 16.10 -3.65 -10.76
C VAL A 304 16.47 -2.94 -12.05
N THR A 305 15.51 -2.27 -12.69
CA THR A 305 15.70 -1.63 -14.00
C THR A 305 16.69 -0.47 -13.94
N VAL A 306 16.57 0.37 -12.92
CA VAL A 306 17.51 1.48 -12.68
C VAL A 306 18.92 0.95 -12.47
N THR A 307 19.07 -0.08 -11.61
CA THR A 307 20.37 -0.69 -11.33
C THR A 307 21.00 -1.32 -12.57
N GLN A 308 20.20 -1.98 -13.41
CA GLN A 308 20.67 -2.59 -14.66
C GLN A 308 21.11 -1.53 -15.67
N VAL A 309 20.31 -0.47 -15.88
CA VAL A 309 20.67 0.61 -16.80
C VAL A 309 21.95 1.32 -16.36
N ALA A 310 22.10 1.58 -15.04
CA ALA A 310 23.33 2.15 -14.49
C ALA A 310 24.54 1.23 -14.73
N THR A 311 24.38 -0.09 -14.51
CA THR A 311 25.45 -1.07 -14.72
C THR A 311 25.87 -1.17 -16.18
N VAL A 312 24.92 -1.23 -17.11
CA VAL A 312 25.22 -1.29 -18.55
C VAL A 312 25.91 -0.01 -19.02
N ALA A 313 25.47 1.15 -18.54
CA ALA A 313 26.12 2.41 -18.87
C ALA A 313 27.57 2.46 -18.37
N GLU A 314 27.83 1.99 -17.15
CA GLU A 314 29.19 1.92 -16.58
C GLU A 314 30.07 0.92 -17.33
N LEU A 315 29.54 -0.25 -17.74
CA LEU A 315 30.29 -1.22 -18.54
C LEU A 315 30.65 -0.68 -19.92
N ARG A 316 29.71 -0.01 -20.61
CA ARG A 316 29.97 0.63 -21.90
C ARG A 316 31.03 1.72 -21.77
N TYR A 317 31.03 2.46 -20.66
CA TYR A 317 32.05 3.48 -20.41
C TYR A 317 33.46 2.88 -20.26
N ARG A 318 33.56 1.69 -19.67
CA ARG A 318 34.87 1.03 -19.41
C ARG A 318 35.36 0.11 -20.53
N SER A 319 34.49 -0.27 -21.47
CA SER A 319 34.79 -1.17 -22.58
C SER A 319 34.58 -0.44 -23.92
N PRO A 320 35.62 0.23 -24.46
CA PRO A 320 35.54 1.02 -25.70
C PRO A 320 35.30 0.16 -26.95
#